data_AF-A0AAJ2R3G8-F1
#
_entry.id   AF-A0AAJ2R3G8-F1
#
_cell.length_a   1.000
_cell.length_b   1.000
_cell.length_c   1.000
_cell.angle_alpha   90.00
_cell.angle_beta   90.00
_cell.angle_gamma   90.00
#
_symmetry.space_group_name_H-M   'P 1'
#
loop_
_entity.id
_entity.type
_entity.pdbx_description
1 polymer ?
#
loop_
_entity_poly.entity_id
_entity_poly.type
_entity_poly.pdbx_seq_one_letter_code
_entity_poly.pdbx_strand_id
1 'polypeptide(L)'
;MKKPAQETRQHILDVAKALMTQKGYTAVGLAEVVAAAGVPKGSFYYYFKSKEEFGQALLQEYFDEYLAKIDALMETPDPAISRLMTYFRHWTQNQCSAHAGGQCLVVKLGPEVCDLSDDMRSVLRTGTDAIITRLTDCVRAGQADGSITSDLDAPALAESLYQLWLGASLLSKLGRHEEPFAAALVSTKRLLG
;
A
#
# COMPACT_ATOMS: atom_id res chain seq x y z
N MET A 1 30.66 -14.31 -4.29
CA MET A 1 30.68 -13.39 -3.13
C MET A 1 29.44 -13.65 -2.29
N LYS A 2 29.54 -13.76 -0.96
CA LYS A 2 28.36 -13.82 -0.07
C LYS A 2 27.68 -12.45 -0.14
N LYS A 3 26.39 -12.40 -0.48
CA LYS A 3 25.59 -11.19 -0.29
C LYS A 3 25.61 -10.83 1.22
N PRO A 4 25.86 -9.57 1.60
CA PRO A 4 25.66 -9.10 2.97
C PRO A 4 24.33 -9.58 3.57
N ALA A 5 24.30 -9.87 4.86
CA ALA A 5 23.12 -10.42 5.54
C ALA A 5 21.86 -9.57 5.33
N GLN A 6 22.03 -8.23 5.30
CA GLN A 6 20.95 -7.29 5.05
C GLN A 6 20.40 -7.39 3.62
N GLU A 7 21.25 -7.58 2.61
CA GLU A 7 20.80 -7.77 1.22
C GLU A 7 20.03 -9.08 1.04
N THR A 8 20.40 -10.14 1.76
CA THR A 8 19.65 -11.40 1.71
C THR A 8 18.31 -11.28 2.43
N ARG A 9 18.27 -10.58 3.58
CA ARG A 9 17.02 -10.28 4.28
C ARG A 9 16.05 -9.52 3.38
N GLN A 10 16.54 -8.46 2.72
CA GLN A 10 15.73 -7.67 1.78
C GLN A 10 15.24 -8.52 0.61
N HIS A 11 16.13 -9.31 0.01
CA HIS A 11 15.76 -10.20 -1.09
C HIS A 11 14.63 -11.18 -0.73
N ILE A 12 14.65 -11.72 0.50
CA ILE A 12 13.57 -12.58 1.00
C ILE A 12 12.25 -11.80 1.08
N LEU A 13 12.26 -10.55 1.57
CA LEU A 13 11.06 -9.70 1.63
C LEU A 13 10.52 -9.38 0.24
N ASP A 14 11.37 -9.02 -0.73
CA ASP A 14 10.97 -8.69 -2.09
C ASP A 14 10.27 -9.88 -2.78
N VAL A 15 10.87 -11.07 -2.65
CA VAL A 15 10.30 -12.31 -3.20
C VAL A 15 8.98 -12.64 -2.52
N ALA A 16 8.92 -12.51 -1.20
CA ALA A 16 7.71 -12.77 -0.43
C ALA A 16 6.57 -11.81 -0.78
N LYS A 17 6.87 -10.53 -0.97
CA LYS A 17 5.92 -9.49 -1.39
C LYS A 17 5.21 -9.90 -2.68
N ALA A 18 5.97 -10.36 -3.68
CA ALA A 18 5.42 -10.83 -4.94
C ALA A 18 4.51 -12.07 -4.75
N LEU A 19 4.96 -13.06 -3.97
CA LEU A 19 4.18 -14.27 -3.70
C LEU A 19 2.88 -13.97 -2.95
N MET A 20 2.96 -13.17 -1.88
CA MET A 20 1.80 -12.85 -1.03
C MET A 20 0.81 -11.91 -1.72
N THR A 21 1.29 -11.03 -2.59
CA THR A 21 0.41 -10.24 -3.46
C THR A 21 -0.49 -11.15 -4.31
N GLN A 22 0.07 -12.25 -4.84
CA GLN A 22 -0.70 -13.20 -5.64
C GLN A 22 -1.58 -14.11 -4.78
N LYS A 23 -1.01 -14.74 -3.74
CA LYS A 23 -1.63 -15.89 -3.05
C LYS A 23 -2.23 -15.57 -1.69
N GLY A 24 -1.90 -14.43 -1.08
CA GLY A 24 -2.26 -14.09 0.30
C GLY A 24 -1.18 -14.52 1.30
N TYR A 25 -1.29 -14.08 2.55
CA TYR A 25 -0.27 -14.34 3.58
C TYR A 25 -0.40 -15.77 4.13
N THR A 26 -1.63 -16.21 4.35
CA THR A 26 -1.92 -17.52 4.96
C THR A 26 -1.55 -18.66 4.02
N ALA A 27 -1.80 -18.49 2.72
CA ALA A 27 -1.52 -19.50 1.70
C ALA A 27 -0.01 -19.68 1.40
N VAL A 28 0.80 -18.63 1.60
CA VAL A 28 2.25 -18.70 1.32
C VAL A 28 2.99 -19.24 2.54
N GLY A 29 3.60 -20.41 2.36
CA GLY A 29 4.42 -21.05 3.39
C GLY A 29 5.87 -20.59 3.37
N LEU A 30 6.57 -20.69 4.52
CA LEU A 30 8.00 -20.35 4.61
C LEU A 30 8.85 -21.16 3.63
N ALA A 31 8.52 -22.43 3.41
CA ALA A 31 9.23 -23.30 2.47
C ALA A 31 9.15 -22.80 1.03
N GLU A 32 8.01 -22.23 0.64
CA GLU A 32 7.82 -21.65 -0.69
C GLU A 32 8.64 -20.35 -0.84
N VAL A 33 8.61 -19.48 0.18
CA VAL A 33 9.38 -18.22 0.17
C VAL A 33 10.88 -18.49 0.04
N VAL A 34 11.44 -19.36 0.89
CA VAL A 34 12.89 -19.63 0.87
C VAL A 34 13.31 -20.36 -0.41
N ALA A 35 12.46 -21.23 -0.96
CA ALA A 35 12.71 -21.86 -2.24
C ALA A 35 12.73 -20.83 -3.38
N ALA A 36 11.75 -19.92 -3.42
CA ALA A 36 11.69 -18.85 -4.41
C ALA A 36 12.84 -17.84 -4.27
N ALA A 37 13.30 -17.58 -3.05
CA ALA A 37 14.44 -16.69 -2.76
C ALA A 37 15.81 -17.36 -2.96
N GLY A 38 15.85 -18.67 -3.25
CA GLY A 38 17.10 -19.42 -3.36
C GLY A 38 17.91 -19.48 -2.06
N VAL A 39 17.23 -19.39 -0.91
CA VAL A 39 17.85 -19.39 0.42
C VAL A 39 17.62 -20.75 1.09
N PRO A 40 18.64 -21.36 1.75
CA PRO A 40 18.43 -22.60 2.50
C PRO A 40 17.37 -22.42 3.61
N LYS A 41 16.47 -23.40 3.77
CA LYS A 41 15.38 -23.34 4.77
C LYS A 41 15.87 -23.05 6.20
N GLY A 42 17.03 -23.60 6.58
CA GLY A 42 17.64 -23.36 7.89
C GLY A 42 18.09 -21.91 8.13
N SER A 43 18.35 -21.15 7.06
CA SER A 43 18.80 -19.76 7.15
C SER A 43 17.64 -18.77 7.35
N PHE A 44 16.38 -19.17 7.19
CA PHE A 44 15.24 -18.26 7.41
C PHE A 44 15.23 -17.71 8.84
N TYR A 45 15.40 -18.59 9.82
CA TYR A 45 15.39 -18.23 11.24
C TYR A 45 16.59 -17.39 11.69
N TYR A 46 17.62 -17.27 10.84
CA TYR A 46 18.70 -16.30 11.04
C TYR A 46 18.24 -14.86 10.73
N TYR A 47 17.29 -14.68 9.81
CA TYR A 47 16.79 -13.37 9.39
C TYR A 47 15.48 -12.95 10.09
N PHE A 48 14.62 -13.92 10.42
CA PHE A 48 13.31 -13.69 11.05
C PHE A 48 13.04 -14.77 12.10
N LYS A 49 12.76 -14.39 13.34
CA LYS A 49 12.57 -15.35 14.45
C LYS A 49 11.28 -16.15 14.31
N SER A 50 10.28 -15.61 13.62
CA SER A 50 9.01 -16.29 13.36
C SER A 50 8.39 -15.88 12.01
N LYS A 51 7.38 -16.64 11.55
CA LYS A 51 6.57 -16.26 10.38
C LYS A 51 5.84 -14.93 10.62
N GLU A 52 5.43 -14.68 11.86
CA GLU A 52 4.75 -13.45 12.27
C GLU A 52 5.68 -12.24 12.21
N GLU A 53 6.88 -12.31 12.78
CA GLU A 53 7.89 -11.22 12.70
C GLU A 53 8.25 -10.94 11.24
N PHE A 54 8.35 -11.98 10.42
CA PHE A 54 8.53 -11.84 8.98
C PHE A 54 7.35 -11.12 8.30
N GLY A 55 6.11 -11.42 8.69
CA GLY A 55 4.92 -10.72 8.21
C GLY A 55 4.90 -9.25 8.59
N GLN A 56 5.28 -8.93 9.84
CA GLN A 56 5.45 -7.55 10.29
C GLN A 56 6.51 -6.81 9.46
N ALA A 57 7.68 -7.43 9.28
CA ALA A 57 8.77 -6.86 8.49
C ALA A 57 8.37 -6.61 7.03
N LEU A 58 7.59 -7.52 6.44
CA LEU A 58 7.07 -7.38 5.08
C LEU A 58 6.11 -6.19 4.95
N LEU A 59 5.17 -6.05 5.90
CA LEU A 59 4.22 -4.95 5.91
C LEU A 59 4.91 -3.61 6.16
N GLN A 60 5.90 -3.59 7.07
CA GLN A 60 6.69 -2.39 7.34
C GLN A 60 7.44 -1.92 6.09
N GLU A 61 8.16 -2.84 5.43
CA GLU A 61 8.87 -2.54 4.18
C GLU A 61 7.92 -2.02 3.09
N TYR A 62 6.73 -2.63 2.98
CA TYR A 62 5.71 -2.16 2.05
C TYR A 62 5.29 -0.72 2.33
N PHE A 63 5.02 -0.36 3.59
CA PHE A 63 4.65 1.01 3.93
C PHE A 63 5.82 1.98 3.79
N ASP A 64 7.03 1.60 4.16
CA ASP A 64 8.21 2.45 4.00
C ASP A 64 8.42 2.84 2.52
N GLU A 65 8.36 1.85 1.62
CA GLU A 65 8.41 2.11 0.18
C GLU A 65 7.23 2.95 -0.34
N TYR A 66 6.02 2.68 0.17
CA TYR A 66 4.80 3.34 -0.31
C TYR A 66 4.73 4.79 0.16
N LEU A 67 5.06 5.05 1.42
CA LEU A 67 5.10 6.38 2.01
C LEU A 67 6.20 7.23 1.36
N ALA A 68 7.38 6.67 1.09
CA ALA A 68 8.44 7.37 0.36
C ALA A 68 7.99 7.85 -1.04
N LYS A 69 7.17 7.05 -1.75
CA LYS A 69 6.58 7.43 -3.04
C LYS A 69 5.54 8.54 -2.89
N ILE A 70 4.73 8.50 -1.82
CA ILE A 70 3.79 9.59 -1.53
C ILE A 70 4.56 10.87 -1.22
N ASP A 71 5.55 10.80 -0.33
CA ASP A 71 6.34 11.96 0.09
C ASP A 71 7.01 12.64 -1.12
N ALA A 72 7.67 11.87 -1.98
CA ALA A 72 8.26 12.38 -3.22
C ALA A 72 7.24 13.05 -4.15
N LEU A 73 5.99 12.55 -4.20
CA LEU A 73 4.92 13.15 -4.99
C LEU A 73 4.35 14.41 -4.33
N MET A 74 4.24 14.45 -3.00
CA MET A 74 3.72 15.59 -2.26
C MET A 74 4.72 16.75 -2.16
N GLU A 75 6.00 16.49 -2.42
CA GLU A 75 7.06 17.51 -2.47
C GLU A 75 7.23 18.19 -3.83
N THR A 76 6.50 17.76 -4.88
CA THR A 76 6.58 18.43 -6.20
C THR A 76 6.04 19.87 -6.13
N PRO A 77 6.51 20.78 -6.99
CA PRO A 77 6.05 22.18 -7.00
C PRO A 77 4.67 22.38 -7.63
N ASP A 78 3.96 21.30 -7.99
CA ASP A 78 2.63 21.37 -8.58
C ASP A 78 1.58 21.83 -7.56
N PRO A 79 0.46 22.43 -8.01
CA PRO A 79 -0.68 22.73 -7.12
C PRO A 79 -1.14 21.49 -6.35
N ALA A 80 -1.62 21.69 -5.11
CA ALA A 80 -1.98 20.59 -4.23
C ALA A 80 -3.01 19.63 -4.85
N ILE A 81 -4.05 20.16 -5.51
CA ILE A 81 -5.03 19.33 -6.25
C ILE A 81 -4.37 18.48 -7.34
N SER A 82 -3.36 19.00 -8.03
CA SER A 82 -2.65 18.27 -9.09
C SER A 82 -1.86 17.10 -8.52
N ARG A 83 -1.17 17.30 -7.39
CA ARG A 83 -0.42 16.24 -6.67
C ARG A 83 -1.37 15.14 -6.18
N LEU A 84 -2.48 15.53 -5.56
CA LEU A 84 -3.50 14.60 -5.07
C LEU A 84 -4.16 13.80 -6.21
N MET A 85 -4.49 14.46 -7.31
CA MET A 85 -5.03 13.78 -8.49
C MET A 85 -3.99 12.87 -9.15
N THR A 86 -2.70 13.22 -9.13
CA THR A 86 -1.62 12.34 -9.60
C THR A 86 -1.50 11.10 -8.73
N TYR A 87 -1.61 11.23 -7.41
CA TYR A 87 -1.59 10.10 -6.47
C TYR A 87 -2.67 9.07 -6.84
N PHE A 88 -3.91 9.54 -7.03
CA PHE A 88 -5.03 8.69 -7.39
C PHE A 88 -4.90 8.08 -8.80
N ARG A 89 -4.35 8.82 -9.78
CA ARG A 89 -4.04 8.24 -11.10
C ARG A 89 -2.98 7.13 -11.01
N HIS A 90 -1.94 7.31 -10.21
CA HIS A 90 -0.93 6.28 -9.99
C HIS A 90 -1.52 5.04 -9.30
N TRP A 91 -2.49 5.22 -8.41
CA TRP A 91 -3.22 4.09 -7.83
C TRP A 91 -3.87 3.24 -8.92
N THR A 92 -4.60 3.84 -9.87
CA THR A 92 -5.18 3.12 -11.01
C THR A 92 -4.11 2.38 -11.81
N GLN A 93 -3.06 3.08 -12.25
CA GLN A 93 -2.00 2.50 -13.09
C GLN A 93 -1.32 1.28 -12.46
N ASN A 94 -1.04 1.36 -11.16
CA ASN A 94 -0.37 0.27 -10.43
C ASN A 94 -1.29 -0.96 -10.30
N GLN A 95 -2.59 -0.76 -10.08
CA GLN A 95 -3.57 -1.84 -9.90
C GLN A 95 -3.98 -2.51 -11.21
N CYS A 96 -3.95 -1.77 -12.33
CA CYS A 96 -4.34 -2.27 -13.66
C CYS A 96 -3.23 -3.09 -14.32
N SER A 97 -1.98 -2.93 -13.88
CA SER A 97 -0.87 -3.71 -14.42
C SER A 97 -0.96 -5.17 -13.91
N ALA A 98 -0.92 -6.15 -14.81
CA ALA A 98 -0.84 -7.58 -14.46
C ALA A 98 0.47 -7.96 -13.72
N HIS A 99 1.25 -6.97 -13.27
CA HIS A 99 2.50 -7.16 -12.57
C HIS A 99 2.24 -7.50 -11.10
N ALA A 100 2.90 -8.56 -10.63
CA ALA A 100 2.77 -9.14 -9.30
C ALA A 100 3.10 -8.21 -8.11
N GLY A 101 3.48 -6.94 -8.35
CA GLY A 101 3.86 -5.96 -7.33
C GLY A 101 3.00 -4.70 -7.26
N GLY A 102 1.97 -4.58 -8.11
CA GLY A 102 1.13 -3.38 -8.20
C GLY A 102 -0.03 -3.32 -7.22
N GLN A 103 -0.33 -4.42 -6.52
CA GLN A 103 -1.55 -4.50 -5.71
C GLN A 103 -1.40 -3.87 -4.34
N CYS A 104 -2.44 -3.15 -3.91
CA CYS A 104 -2.53 -2.62 -2.56
C CYS A 104 -2.54 -3.75 -1.52
N LEU A 105 -1.46 -3.89 -0.73
CA LEU A 105 -1.37 -4.93 0.29
C LEU A 105 -2.39 -4.75 1.41
N VAL A 106 -2.83 -3.52 1.67
CA VAL A 106 -3.91 -3.25 2.63
C VAL A 106 -5.19 -4.00 2.23
N VAL A 107 -5.59 -3.91 0.96
CA VAL A 107 -6.78 -4.61 0.43
C VAL A 107 -6.53 -6.11 0.30
N LYS A 108 -5.31 -6.52 -0.06
CA LYS A 108 -4.97 -7.93 -0.31
C LYS A 108 -4.82 -8.74 0.97
N LEU A 109 -4.14 -8.19 1.98
CA LEU A 109 -3.72 -8.92 3.18
C LEU A 109 -4.48 -8.48 4.43
N GLY A 110 -4.99 -7.25 4.49
CA GLY A 110 -5.67 -6.71 5.66
C GLY A 110 -6.72 -7.66 6.24
N PRO A 111 -7.70 -8.13 5.44
CA PRO A 111 -8.72 -9.05 5.94
C PRO A 111 -8.18 -10.40 6.45
N GLU A 112 -7.02 -10.85 5.96
CA GLU A 112 -6.42 -12.13 6.40
C GLU A 112 -5.62 -11.95 7.70
N VAL A 113 -4.81 -10.88 7.79
CA VAL A 113 -3.83 -10.74 8.87
C VAL A 113 -4.39 -10.05 10.11
N CYS A 114 -5.44 -9.22 9.97
CA CYS A 114 -6.05 -8.52 11.09
C CYS A 114 -6.68 -9.46 12.12
N ASP A 115 -7.21 -10.60 11.69
CA ASP A 115 -7.77 -11.62 12.59
C ASP A 115 -6.72 -12.66 13.03
N LEU A 116 -5.51 -12.60 12.46
CA LEU A 116 -4.44 -13.57 12.71
C LEU A 116 -3.39 -13.06 13.70
N SER A 117 -3.06 -11.77 13.66
CA SER A 117 -1.97 -11.18 14.45
C SER A 117 -2.26 -9.71 14.77
N ASP A 118 -2.30 -9.40 16.07
CA ASP A 118 -2.42 -8.02 16.55
C ASP A 118 -1.25 -7.14 16.14
N ASP A 119 -0.04 -7.70 16.05
CA ASP A 119 1.14 -6.96 15.64
C ASP A 119 1.04 -6.56 14.15
N MET A 120 0.70 -7.50 13.26
CA MET A 120 0.50 -7.19 11.84
C MET A 120 -0.67 -6.22 11.63
N ARG A 121 -1.77 -6.40 12.38
CA ARG A 121 -2.89 -5.45 12.42
C ARG A 121 -2.43 -4.06 12.82
N SER A 122 -1.57 -3.94 13.82
CA SER A 122 -1.02 -2.67 14.28
C SER A 122 -0.14 -2.01 13.23
N VAL A 123 0.71 -2.77 12.52
CA VAL A 123 1.52 -2.24 11.40
C VAL A 123 0.62 -1.71 10.28
N LEU A 124 -0.44 -2.45 9.91
CA LEU A 124 -1.42 -1.98 8.93
C LEU A 124 -2.08 -0.67 9.34
N ARG A 125 -2.56 -0.58 10.58
CA ARG A 125 -3.21 0.63 11.10
C ARG A 125 -2.26 1.83 11.05
N THR A 126 -1.05 1.69 11.61
CA THR A 126 -0.05 2.77 11.60
C THR A 126 0.29 3.21 10.18
N GLY A 127 0.46 2.25 9.26
CA GLY A 127 0.75 2.54 7.86
C GLY A 127 -0.39 3.25 7.14
N THR A 128 -1.65 2.84 7.35
CA THR A 128 -2.82 3.51 6.77
C THR A 128 -3.03 4.91 7.34
N ASP A 129 -2.83 5.09 8.65
CA ASP A 129 -2.93 6.40 9.30
C ASP A 129 -1.88 7.38 8.76
N ALA A 130 -0.66 6.89 8.51
CA ALA A 130 0.41 7.67 7.90
C ALA A 130 0.11 8.09 6.46
N ILE A 131 -0.59 7.26 5.68
CA ILE A 131 -1.08 7.61 4.34
C ILE A 131 -2.15 8.70 4.45
N ILE A 132 -3.16 8.50 5.29
CA ILE A 132 -4.27 9.46 5.47
C ILE A 132 -3.74 10.81 5.95
N THR A 133 -2.73 10.83 6.82
CA THR A 133 -2.08 12.07 7.28
C THR A 133 -1.49 12.86 6.12
N ARG A 134 -0.73 12.22 5.21
CA ARG A 134 -0.15 12.88 4.03
C ARG A 134 -1.21 13.41 3.07
N LEU A 135 -2.27 12.65 2.86
CA LEU A 135 -3.41 13.08 2.06
C LEU A 135 -4.12 14.28 2.71
N THR A 136 -4.28 14.26 4.04
CA THR A 136 -4.86 15.35 4.82
C THR A 136 -4.06 16.64 4.65
N ASP A 137 -2.73 16.56 4.77
CA ASP A 137 -1.87 17.74 4.63
C ASP A 137 -1.90 18.31 3.21
N CYS A 138 -1.97 17.44 2.19
CA CYS A 138 -2.18 17.86 0.81
C CYS A 138 -3.54 18.55 0.62
N VAL A 139 -4.61 18.00 1.19
CA VAL A 139 -5.95 18.61 1.15
C VAL A 139 -5.94 19.98 1.82
N ARG A 140 -5.35 20.11 3.02
CA ARG A 140 -5.23 21.39 3.72
C ARG A 140 -4.49 22.44 2.88
N ALA A 141 -3.39 22.04 2.25
CA ALA A 141 -2.64 22.92 1.35
C ALA A 141 -3.51 23.39 0.17
N GLY A 142 -4.29 22.48 -0.43
CA GLY A 142 -5.18 22.83 -1.54
C GLY A 142 -6.38 23.69 -1.14
N GLN A 143 -6.89 23.55 0.08
CA GLN A 143 -7.91 24.45 0.61
C GLN A 143 -7.32 25.85 0.90
N ALA A 144 -6.08 25.91 1.38
CA ALA A 144 -5.39 27.16 1.67
C ALA A 144 -5.01 27.94 0.39
N ASP A 145 -4.60 27.25 -0.67
CA ASP A 145 -4.27 27.87 -1.97
C ASP A 145 -5.47 28.05 -2.91
N GLY A 146 -6.66 27.56 -2.51
CA GLY A 146 -7.91 27.65 -3.26
C GLY A 146 -8.04 26.66 -4.42
N SER A 147 -7.10 25.73 -4.60
CA SER A 147 -7.16 24.70 -5.63
C SER A 147 -8.12 23.55 -5.31
N ILE A 148 -8.50 23.38 -4.03
CA ILE A 148 -9.54 22.47 -3.56
C ILE A 148 -10.65 23.33 -2.93
N THR A 149 -11.86 23.28 -3.49
CA THR A 149 -12.98 24.14 -3.05
C THR A 149 -13.97 23.45 -2.11
N SER A 150 -13.76 22.15 -1.84
CA SER A 150 -14.53 21.38 -0.87
C SER A 150 -14.59 22.04 0.51
N ASP A 151 -15.79 22.12 1.09
CA ASP A 151 -16.07 22.67 2.41
C ASP A 151 -15.91 21.65 3.54
N LEU A 152 -15.62 20.40 3.21
CA LEU A 152 -15.35 19.34 4.17
C LEU A 152 -14.05 19.60 4.95
N ASP A 153 -14.04 19.21 6.22
CA ASP A 153 -12.82 19.20 7.03
C ASP A 153 -11.76 18.29 6.37
N ALA A 154 -10.52 18.77 6.27
CA ALA A 154 -9.48 18.09 5.50
C ALA A 154 -9.22 16.64 5.93
N PRO A 155 -9.11 16.30 7.23
CA PRO A 155 -9.09 14.92 7.71
C PRO A 155 -10.26 14.07 7.17
N ALA A 156 -11.49 14.57 7.28
CA ALA A 156 -12.68 13.83 6.86
C ALA A 156 -12.70 13.62 5.33
N LEU A 157 -12.28 14.62 4.55
CA LEU A 157 -12.17 14.49 3.10
C LEU A 157 -11.08 13.48 2.71
N ALA A 158 -9.88 13.57 3.30
CA ALA A 158 -8.79 12.64 3.03
C ALA A 158 -9.14 11.19 3.38
N GLU A 159 -9.78 10.97 4.53
CA GLU A 159 -10.25 9.65 4.95
C GLU A 159 -11.31 9.11 3.99
N SER A 160 -12.31 9.93 3.65
CA SER A 160 -13.38 9.53 2.71
C SER A 160 -12.83 9.14 1.34
N LEU A 161 -11.85 9.90 0.84
CA LEU A 161 -11.17 9.58 -0.41
C LEU A 161 -10.39 8.26 -0.28
N TYR A 162 -9.62 8.06 0.79
CA TYR A 162 -8.89 6.81 0.97
C TYR A 162 -9.82 5.59 1.03
N GLN A 163 -10.92 5.68 1.80
CA GLN A 163 -11.95 4.64 1.89
C GLN A 163 -12.60 4.34 0.53
N LEU A 164 -12.95 5.38 -0.25
CA LEU A 164 -13.49 5.23 -1.60
C LEU A 164 -12.54 4.41 -2.50
N TRP A 165 -11.24 4.69 -2.44
CA TRP A 165 -10.24 4.02 -3.27
C TRP A 165 -9.89 2.60 -2.82
N LEU A 166 -9.96 2.31 -1.51
CA LEU A 166 -9.93 0.94 -0.99
C LEU A 166 -11.13 0.14 -1.51
N GLY A 167 -12.33 0.72 -1.46
CA GLY A 167 -13.56 0.09 -1.98
C GLY A 167 -13.48 -0.17 -3.50
N ALA A 168 -13.02 0.82 -4.27
CA ALA A 168 -12.81 0.66 -5.71
C ALA A 168 -11.81 -0.45 -6.03
N SER A 169 -10.72 -0.56 -5.26
CA SER A 169 -9.72 -1.62 -5.41
C SER A 169 -10.31 -3.01 -5.16
N LEU A 170 -11.17 -3.14 -4.15
CA LEU A 170 -11.86 -4.39 -3.85
C LEU A 170 -12.83 -4.78 -4.98
N LEU A 171 -13.69 -3.84 -5.40
CA LEU A 171 -14.68 -4.08 -6.46
C LEU A 171 -14.03 -4.38 -7.81
N SER A 172 -12.94 -3.69 -8.15
CA SER A 172 -12.19 -3.96 -9.39
C SER A 172 -11.65 -5.39 -9.40
N LYS A 173 -11.15 -5.87 -8.25
CA LYS A 173 -10.68 -7.25 -8.12
C LYS A 173 -11.80 -8.28 -8.22
N LEU A 174 -12.98 -8.00 -7.65
CA LEU A 174 -14.16 -8.87 -7.74
C LEU A 174 -14.65 -8.98 -9.19
N GLY A 175 -14.77 -7.84 -9.88
CA GLY A 175 -15.26 -7.76 -11.24
C GLY A 175 -14.22 -8.09 -12.32
N ARG A 176 -12.92 -8.09 -11.97
CA ARG A 176 -11.78 -8.20 -12.89
C ARG A 176 -11.81 -7.17 -14.01
N HIS A 177 -12.20 -5.94 -13.68
CA HIS A 177 -12.26 -4.81 -14.60
C HIS A 177 -11.97 -3.50 -13.87
N GLU A 178 -11.63 -2.46 -14.62
CA GLU A 178 -11.09 -1.21 -14.08
C GLU A 178 -12.18 -0.14 -13.83
N GLU A 179 -13.43 -0.42 -14.21
CA GLU A 179 -14.55 0.54 -14.11
C GLU A 179 -14.72 1.15 -12.70
N PRO A 180 -14.56 0.40 -11.58
CA PRO A 180 -14.60 0.99 -10.24
C PRO A 180 -13.57 2.11 -10.02
N PHE A 181 -12.37 2.01 -10.62
CA PHE A 181 -11.37 3.08 -10.52
C PHE A 181 -11.77 4.31 -11.32
N ALA A 182 -12.40 4.13 -12.48
CA ALA A 182 -12.93 5.26 -13.26
C ALA A 182 -14.03 5.99 -12.49
N ALA A 183 -14.95 5.24 -11.85
CA ALA A 183 -15.98 5.80 -10.99
C ALA A 183 -15.40 6.51 -9.74
N ALA A 184 -14.36 5.94 -9.14
CA ALA A 184 -13.65 6.55 -8.01
C ALA A 184 -12.97 7.87 -8.40
N LEU A 185 -12.34 7.95 -9.58
CA LEU A 185 -11.75 9.20 -10.10
C LEU A 185 -12.79 10.30 -10.32
N VAL A 186 -13.95 9.96 -10.89
CA VAL A 186 -15.04 10.93 -11.08
C VAL A 186 -15.55 11.43 -9.72
N SER A 187 -15.75 10.53 -8.76
CA SER A 187 -16.22 10.88 -7.41
C SER A 187 -15.18 11.70 -6.65
N THR A 188 -13.90 11.37 -6.80
CA THR A 188 -12.78 12.13 -6.23
C THR A 188 -12.81 13.58 -6.71
N LYS A 189 -12.93 13.81 -8.03
CA LYS A 189 -13.01 15.17 -8.57
C LYS A 189 -14.18 15.95 -7.98
N ARG A 190 -15.36 15.33 -7.89
CA ARG A 190 -16.56 15.97 -7.30
C ARG A 190 -16.38 16.31 -5.82
N LEU A 191 -15.72 15.44 -5.05
CA LEU A 191 -15.49 15.66 -3.62
C LEU A 191 -14.46 16.77 -3.36
N LEU A 192 -13.49 16.96 -4.26
CA LEU A 192 -12.50 18.03 -4.15
C LEU A 192 -13.05 19.41 -4.53
N GLY A 193 -14.16 19.45 -5.27
CA GLY A 193 -14.79 20.67 -5.76
C GLY A 193 -14.11 21.20 -7.00
#